data_AF-A0A940IPR3-F1
#
_entry.id   AF-A0A940IPR3-F1
#
_cell.length_a   1.000
_cell.length_b   1.000
_cell.length_c   1.000
_cell.angle_alpha   90.00
_cell.angle_beta   90.00
_cell.angle_gamma   90.00
#
_symmetry.space_group_name_H-M   'P 1'
#
loop_
_entity.id
_entity.type
_entity.pdbx_description
1 polymer ?
#
loop_
_entity_poly.entity_id
_entity_poly.type
_entity_poly.pdbx_seq_one_letter_code
_entity_poly.pdbx_strand_id
1 'polypeptide(L)'
;MRGFVLRPTRSGDGTGDENFAVHSKGHIFVLRSAGIAPWKATGCGNATFKPPKRAIHFSSGGILLSPSPHEHFEFLLLDGFSNMVLASALEPLRDVKMRALYASPGWEITSLNGKPVESSSAIQVSPNRAFDPAKSTGTLVIVAGYRVRQQITKELLVAIRQAVRTARRVLALDTAAWVLAEAGVLDGHQATIHWQELDAFRESFPKVTVSSARFVQSGPFLTCGGASTALELTLDLIQTLFGPAAAFDASNMFIYDPARQSELKRGSQQLQDRGSPKLLDALNVIAENVETPLTTFELAERVSLSERSLSRAFADELGMTTGKYYKLYRLQHARYLAQETRLSVEQIALRCGFSCASALGRSFTREFGRPISAFRPPNRNGPSDGTACSV
;
A
#
# COMPACT_ATOMS: atom_id res chain seq x y z
N MET A 1 27.81 -26.42 -31.37
CA MET A 1 26.93 -27.30 -32.18
C MET A 1 25.87 -26.45 -32.85
N ARG A 2 25.56 -26.78 -34.11
CA ARG A 2 24.86 -25.96 -35.11
C ARG A 2 23.49 -25.46 -34.61
N GLY A 3 23.27 -24.16 -34.60
CA GLY A 3 21.95 -23.56 -34.37
C GLY A 3 21.08 -23.72 -35.61
N PHE A 4 19.94 -24.37 -35.46
CA PHE A 4 18.90 -24.38 -36.49
C PHE A 4 18.06 -23.11 -36.35
N VAL A 5 18.13 -22.24 -37.35
CA VAL A 5 17.17 -21.15 -37.54
C VAL A 5 16.00 -21.74 -38.31
N LEU A 6 14.87 -21.97 -37.66
CA LEU A 6 13.62 -22.25 -38.36
C LEU A 6 13.06 -20.91 -38.86
N ARG A 7 12.97 -20.75 -40.18
CA ARG A 7 12.24 -19.62 -40.78
C ARG A 7 10.75 -19.97 -40.82
N PRO A 8 9.85 -19.00 -40.58
CA PRO A 8 8.42 -19.23 -40.74
C PRO A 8 8.12 -19.56 -42.20
N THR A 9 7.46 -20.68 -42.45
CA THR A 9 6.80 -20.94 -43.73
C THR A 9 5.54 -20.08 -43.76
N ARG A 10 5.50 -19.07 -44.62
CA ARG A 10 4.24 -18.38 -44.98
C ARG A 10 3.27 -19.44 -45.51
N SER A 11 2.16 -19.68 -44.82
CA SER A 11 0.97 -20.23 -45.48
C SER A 11 0.44 -19.15 -46.43
N GLY A 12 0.08 -19.55 -47.65
CA GLY A 12 -0.30 -18.67 -48.75
C GLY A 12 -1.72 -18.08 -48.62
N ASP A 13 -2.23 -17.87 -47.40
CA ASP A 13 -3.61 -17.47 -47.15
C ASP A 13 -3.73 -16.32 -46.13
N GLY A 14 -2.88 -15.29 -46.27
CA GLY A 14 -3.21 -13.90 -45.91
C GLY A 14 -3.78 -13.58 -44.51
N THR A 15 -3.73 -14.49 -43.54
CA THR A 15 -4.22 -14.30 -42.18
C THR A 15 -3.08 -14.70 -41.23
N GLY A 16 -2.44 -13.69 -40.64
CA GLY A 16 -1.27 -13.88 -39.80
C GLY A 16 -1.65 -14.35 -38.39
N ASP A 17 -1.59 -15.65 -38.14
CA ASP A 17 -1.49 -16.21 -36.79
C ASP A 17 0.00 -16.44 -36.46
N GLU A 18 0.58 -15.54 -35.68
CA GLU A 18 1.97 -15.63 -35.22
C GLU A 18 2.09 -16.62 -34.06
N ASN A 19 2.69 -17.80 -34.30
CA ASN A 19 3.06 -18.74 -33.24
C ASN A 19 4.44 -18.40 -32.67
N PHE A 20 4.51 -18.05 -31.39
CA PHE A 20 5.78 -17.87 -30.67
C PHE A 20 6.12 -19.13 -29.85
N ALA A 21 7.38 -19.57 -29.93
CA ALA A 21 7.94 -20.57 -29.02
C ALA A 21 8.98 -19.88 -28.11
N VAL A 22 8.79 -19.94 -26.79
CA VAL A 22 9.78 -19.47 -25.81
C VAL A 22 10.45 -20.69 -25.17
N HIS A 23 11.79 -20.67 -25.13
CA HIS A 23 12.60 -21.74 -24.57
C HIS A 23 13.07 -21.39 -23.15
N SER A 24 12.65 -22.17 -22.15
CA SER A 24 13.32 -22.24 -20.84
C SER A 24 13.37 -23.70 -20.40
N LYS A 25 14.60 -24.19 -20.16
CA LYS A 25 14.93 -25.49 -19.57
C LYS A 25 14.19 -26.71 -20.17
N GLY A 26 14.44 -27.03 -21.44
CA GLY A 26 14.23 -28.38 -21.98
C GLY A 26 12.79 -28.83 -22.21
N HIS A 27 11.81 -27.92 -22.10
CA HIS A 27 10.41 -28.20 -22.41
C HIS A 27 9.92 -27.30 -23.54
N ILE A 28 9.30 -27.89 -24.56
CA ILE A 28 8.65 -27.18 -25.67
C ILE A 28 7.18 -27.00 -25.29
N PHE A 29 6.71 -25.76 -25.24
CA PHE A 29 5.30 -25.42 -25.07
C PHE A 29 4.74 -24.91 -26.40
N VAL A 30 3.60 -25.45 -26.84
CA VAL A 30 2.84 -24.94 -27.98
C VAL A 30 1.50 -24.45 -27.44
N LEU A 31 1.25 -23.14 -27.51
CA LEU A 31 -0.05 -22.56 -27.19
C LEU A 31 -0.95 -22.69 -28.42
N ARG A 32 -2.15 -23.25 -28.23
CA ARG A 32 -3.19 -23.32 -29.28
C ARG A 32 -4.16 -22.17 -29.07
N SER A 33 -4.42 -21.35 -30.10
CA SER A 33 -5.65 -20.57 -30.16
C SER A 33 -6.83 -21.53 -30.39
N ALA A 34 -7.98 -21.23 -29.79
CA ALA A 34 -9.13 -22.11 -29.75
C ALA A 34 -9.73 -22.32 -31.16
N GLY A 35 -9.84 -23.59 -31.58
CA GLY A 35 -10.54 -23.96 -32.82
C GLY A 35 -10.53 -25.47 -33.04
N ILE A 36 -11.73 -26.07 -33.11
CA ILE A 36 -11.96 -27.51 -33.26
C ILE A 36 -11.89 -27.87 -34.76
N ALA A 37 -10.90 -28.68 -35.18
CA ALA A 37 -10.97 -29.46 -36.42
C ALA A 37 -10.05 -30.71 -36.36
N PRO A 38 -10.51 -31.89 -36.84
CA PRO A 38 -9.71 -33.12 -36.84
C PRO A 38 -8.71 -33.14 -38.01
N TRP A 39 -7.49 -33.65 -37.75
CA TRP A 39 -6.45 -33.80 -38.77
C TRP A 39 -6.74 -35.02 -39.68
N LYS A 40 -6.78 -34.81 -41.00
CA LYS A 40 -6.57 -35.88 -42.00
C LYS A 40 -5.08 -35.92 -42.34
N ALA A 41 -4.46 -37.09 -42.19
CA ALA A 41 -3.08 -37.31 -42.62
C ALA A 41 -3.03 -37.60 -44.12
N THR A 42 -2.42 -36.70 -44.89
CA THR A 42 -1.90 -36.99 -46.24
C THR A 42 -0.38 -36.94 -46.18
N GLY A 43 0.25 -38.08 -46.42
CA GLY A 43 1.67 -38.30 -46.15
C GLY A 43 2.62 -37.86 -47.27
N CYS A 44 3.89 -37.74 -46.89
CA CYS A 44 5.03 -38.25 -47.65
C CYS A 44 6.29 -38.23 -46.76
N GLY A 45 6.96 -39.38 -46.61
CA GLY A 45 8.35 -39.48 -46.16
C GLY A 45 8.59 -39.87 -44.71
N ASN A 46 9.08 -41.09 -44.51
CA ASN A 46 9.45 -41.75 -43.25
C ASN A 46 10.20 -40.90 -42.20
N ALA A 47 9.53 -40.56 -41.11
CA ALA A 47 10.15 -40.34 -39.81
C ALA A 47 9.22 -40.84 -38.69
N THR A 48 9.55 -42.00 -38.11
CA THR A 48 8.83 -42.59 -36.99
C THR A 48 9.12 -41.80 -35.70
N PHE A 49 8.25 -40.85 -35.36
CA PHE A 49 8.26 -40.19 -34.05
C PHE A 49 7.65 -41.14 -33.01
N LYS A 50 8.49 -41.76 -32.17
CA LYS A 50 8.04 -42.49 -30.97
C LYS A 50 7.71 -41.48 -29.87
N PRO A 51 6.46 -41.39 -29.39
CA PRO A 51 6.12 -40.52 -28.27
C PRO A 51 6.77 -41.05 -26.97
N PRO A 52 7.19 -40.16 -26.04
CA PRO A 52 7.72 -40.58 -24.76
C PRO A 52 6.62 -41.25 -23.90
N LYS A 53 6.95 -42.41 -23.31
CA LYS A 53 6.06 -43.30 -22.53
C LYS A 53 5.66 -42.79 -21.13
N ARG A 54 5.60 -41.47 -20.89
CA ARG A 54 5.07 -40.92 -19.63
C ARG A 54 4.23 -39.68 -19.93
N ALA A 55 2.95 -39.90 -20.20
CA ALA A 55 1.95 -38.87 -20.01
C ALA A 55 1.80 -38.65 -18.50
N ILE A 56 2.23 -37.49 -18.02
CA ILE A 56 1.91 -37.04 -16.67
C ILE A 56 0.44 -36.62 -16.72
N HIS A 57 -0.45 -37.52 -16.28
CA HIS A 57 -1.83 -37.17 -15.97
C HIS A 57 -1.81 -36.26 -14.74
N PHE A 58 -2.06 -34.96 -14.94
CA PHE A 58 -2.51 -34.11 -13.84
C PHE A 58 -3.97 -34.47 -13.57
N SER A 59 -4.19 -35.23 -12.51
CA SER A 59 -5.51 -35.52 -11.97
C SER A 59 -6.17 -34.21 -11.53
N SER A 60 -7.29 -33.90 -12.17
CA SER A 60 -8.22 -32.83 -11.83
C SER A 60 -8.76 -33.06 -10.42
N GLY A 61 -8.20 -32.35 -9.44
CA GLY A 61 -8.54 -32.52 -8.02
C GLY A 61 -8.36 -31.24 -7.21
N GLY A 62 -8.53 -30.08 -7.85
CA GLY A 62 -8.71 -28.79 -7.20
C GLY A 62 -9.90 -28.14 -7.89
N ILE A 63 -10.90 -27.75 -7.10
CA ILE A 63 -12.00 -26.90 -7.60
C ILE A 63 -11.33 -25.60 -8.08
N LEU A 64 -11.04 -25.52 -9.37
CA LEU A 64 -10.82 -24.26 -10.06
C LEU A 64 -12.16 -23.56 -9.99
N LEU A 65 -12.35 -22.78 -8.91
CA LEU A 65 -13.39 -21.77 -8.86
C LEU A 65 -13.20 -20.95 -10.13
N SER A 66 -14.11 -21.11 -11.09
CA SER A 66 -14.18 -20.19 -12.22
C SER A 66 -14.26 -18.78 -11.61
N PRO A 67 -13.38 -17.84 -11.99
CA PRO A 67 -13.41 -16.51 -11.41
C PRO A 67 -14.83 -15.95 -11.57
N SER A 68 -15.42 -15.50 -10.46
CA SER A 68 -16.78 -14.95 -10.51
C SER A 68 -16.79 -13.82 -11.52
N PRO A 69 -17.72 -13.83 -12.50
CA PRO A 69 -17.56 -13.06 -13.73
C PRO A 69 -17.46 -11.53 -13.54
N HIS A 70 -17.79 -10.99 -12.37
CA HIS A 70 -17.65 -9.57 -12.07
C HIS A 70 -17.26 -9.34 -10.61
N GLU A 71 -15.97 -9.23 -10.31
CA GLU A 71 -15.58 -8.65 -9.02
C GLU A 71 -15.66 -7.13 -9.09
N HIS A 72 -16.40 -6.55 -8.16
CA HIS A 72 -16.67 -5.12 -8.09
C HIS A 72 -16.01 -4.48 -6.87
N PHE A 73 -15.27 -3.40 -7.09
CA PHE A 73 -14.55 -2.64 -6.08
C PHE A 73 -15.21 -1.28 -5.86
N GLU A 74 -15.69 -1.03 -4.65
CA GLU A 74 -16.23 0.26 -4.25
C GLU A 74 -15.17 1.03 -3.46
N PHE A 75 -14.56 2.04 -4.06
CA PHE A 75 -13.55 2.90 -3.44
C PHE A 75 -14.23 4.05 -2.69
N LEU A 76 -14.38 3.91 -1.37
CA LEU A 76 -14.84 4.99 -0.50
C LEU A 76 -13.65 5.89 -0.15
N LEU A 77 -13.64 7.11 -0.70
CA LEU A 77 -12.61 8.12 -0.40
C LEU A 77 -13.04 9.03 0.75
N LEU A 78 -12.12 9.25 1.68
CA LEU A 78 -12.21 10.27 2.71
C LEU A 78 -11.25 11.42 2.41
N ASP A 79 -11.55 12.62 2.88
CA ASP A 79 -10.71 13.80 2.64
C ASP A 79 -9.28 13.57 3.16
N GLY A 80 -8.30 14.22 2.52
CA GLY A 80 -6.90 14.07 2.87
C GLY A 80 -6.28 12.73 2.47
N PHE A 81 -6.99 11.90 1.68
CA PHE A 81 -6.42 10.67 1.13
C PHE A 81 -5.19 10.95 0.25
N SER A 82 -4.29 9.97 0.14
CA SER A 82 -3.13 10.05 -0.74
C SER A 82 -3.50 9.60 -2.17
N ASN A 83 -3.26 10.45 -3.17
CA ASN A 83 -3.41 10.08 -4.58
C ASN A 83 -2.58 8.86 -4.96
N MET A 84 -1.40 8.73 -4.36
CA MET A 84 -0.52 7.60 -4.61
C MET A 84 -1.09 6.30 -4.05
N VAL A 85 -1.74 6.34 -2.88
CA VAL A 85 -2.40 5.16 -2.30
C VAL A 85 -3.60 4.74 -3.16
N LEU A 86 -4.41 5.71 -3.59
CA LEU A 86 -5.52 5.45 -4.51
C LEU A 86 -4.99 4.83 -5.82
N ALA A 87 -3.99 5.43 -6.45
CA ALA A 87 -3.40 4.93 -7.69
C ALA A 87 -2.80 3.53 -7.51
N SER A 88 -2.06 3.28 -6.43
CA SER A 88 -1.48 1.97 -6.13
C SER A 88 -2.51 0.86 -5.97
N ALA A 89 -3.74 1.19 -5.55
CA ALA A 89 -4.83 0.23 -5.45
C ALA A 89 -5.67 0.12 -6.73
N LEU A 90 -5.87 1.22 -7.45
CA LEU A 90 -6.74 1.28 -8.62
C LEU A 90 -6.03 0.85 -9.92
N GLU A 91 -4.80 1.32 -10.13
CA GLU A 91 -4.10 1.17 -11.41
C GLU A 91 -3.76 -0.29 -11.76
N PRO A 92 -3.39 -1.17 -10.81
CA PRO A 92 -3.25 -2.59 -11.12
C PRO A 92 -4.57 -3.23 -11.58
N LEU A 93 -5.70 -2.84 -10.98
CA LEU A 93 -7.03 -3.31 -11.42
C LEU A 93 -7.38 -2.78 -12.81
N ARG A 94 -6.98 -1.53 -13.11
CA ARG A 94 -7.13 -0.94 -14.45
C ARG A 94 -6.33 -1.71 -15.50
N ASP A 95 -5.08 -2.09 -15.20
CA ASP A 95 -4.26 -2.90 -16.11
C ASP A 95 -4.93 -4.26 -16.39
N VAL A 96 -5.39 -4.96 -15.36
CA VAL A 96 -6.13 -6.23 -15.52
C VAL A 96 -7.38 -6.05 -16.38
N LYS A 97 -8.16 -4.97 -16.17
CA LYS A 97 -9.37 -4.68 -16.96
C LYS A 97 -9.07 -4.41 -18.43
N MET A 98 -7.96 -3.77 -18.75
CA MET A 98 -7.59 -3.45 -20.14
C MET A 98 -7.16 -4.68 -20.94
N ARG A 99 -6.90 -5.81 -20.27
CA ARG A 99 -6.50 -7.06 -20.91
C ARG A 99 -7.72 -7.94 -21.16
N ALA A 100 -8.04 -8.16 -22.43
CA ALA A 100 -9.19 -8.96 -22.88
C ALA A 100 -9.13 -10.45 -22.46
N LEU A 101 -8.03 -10.91 -21.88
CA LEU A 101 -7.78 -12.30 -21.49
C LEU A 101 -8.33 -12.68 -20.10
N TYR A 102 -8.80 -11.71 -19.31
CA TYR A 102 -9.23 -11.92 -17.92
C TYR A 102 -10.68 -11.49 -17.66
N ALA A 103 -11.29 -12.05 -16.62
CA ALA A 103 -12.51 -11.50 -16.05
C ALA A 103 -12.24 -10.04 -15.64
N SER A 104 -13.06 -9.11 -16.13
CA SER A 104 -12.80 -7.68 -15.97
C SER A 104 -13.28 -7.18 -14.61
N PRO A 105 -12.39 -6.62 -13.75
CA PRO A 105 -12.84 -5.97 -12.53
C PRO A 105 -13.70 -4.74 -12.87
N GLY A 106 -14.79 -4.58 -12.13
CA GLY A 106 -15.56 -3.35 -12.08
C GLY A 106 -15.10 -2.50 -10.90
N TRP A 107 -15.16 -1.18 -11.01
CA TRP A 107 -14.97 -0.31 -9.86
C TRP A 107 -15.79 0.96 -9.97
N GLU A 108 -16.05 1.54 -8.81
CA GLU A 108 -16.59 2.89 -8.68
C GLU A 108 -15.89 3.60 -7.53
N ILE A 109 -15.79 4.91 -7.64
CA ILE A 109 -15.32 5.80 -6.58
C ILE A 109 -16.55 6.43 -5.93
N THR A 110 -16.64 6.34 -4.62
CA THR A 110 -17.71 6.96 -3.82
C THR A 110 -17.11 7.91 -2.79
N SER A 111 -17.93 8.87 -2.37
CA SER A 111 -17.69 9.65 -1.16
C SER A 111 -18.91 9.54 -0.27
N LEU A 112 -18.76 9.83 1.03
CA LEU A 112 -19.85 9.66 1.98
C LEU A 112 -21.16 10.36 1.54
N ASN A 113 -21.05 11.55 0.94
CA ASN A 113 -22.19 12.39 0.55
C ASN A 113 -22.30 12.63 -0.97
N GLY A 114 -21.46 11.99 -1.77
CA GLY A 114 -21.43 12.17 -3.23
C GLY A 114 -20.79 13.48 -3.72
N LYS A 115 -20.22 14.29 -2.82
CA LYS A 115 -19.45 15.49 -3.19
C LYS A 115 -17.99 15.14 -3.52
N PRO A 116 -17.29 16.00 -4.28
CA PRO A 116 -15.85 15.86 -4.51
C PRO A 116 -15.07 15.71 -3.21
N VAL A 117 -14.03 14.89 -3.25
CA VAL A 117 -13.13 14.62 -2.12
C VAL A 117 -11.76 15.20 -2.42
N GLU A 118 -11.20 15.94 -1.48
CA GLU A 118 -9.88 16.55 -1.63
C GLU A 118 -8.78 15.60 -1.16
N SER A 119 -7.80 15.33 -2.02
CA SER A 119 -6.59 14.60 -1.65
C SER A 119 -5.61 15.44 -0.83
N SER A 120 -4.63 14.80 -0.20
CA SER A 120 -3.57 15.48 0.56
C SER A 120 -2.69 16.43 -0.27
N SER A 121 -2.73 16.33 -1.60
CA SER A 121 -2.03 17.26 -2.52
C SER A 121 -2.98 18.23 -3.22
N ALA A 122 -4.16 18.48 -2.63
CA ALA A 122 -5.18 19.42 -3.11
C ALA A 122 -5.78 19.08 -4.50
N ILE A 123 -5.61 17.85 -4.99
CA ILE A 123 -6.34 17.35 -6.16
C ILE A 123 -7.74 16.94 -5.71
N GLN A 124 -8.75 17.42 -6.41
CA GLN A 124 -10.16 17.08 -6.20
C GLN A 124 -10.53 15.87 -7.06
N VAL A 125 -11.11 14.84 -6.43
CA VAL A 125 -11.66 13.67 -7.13
C VAL A 125 -13.17 13.69 -7.03
N SER A 126 -13.83 13.78 -8.17
CA SER A 126 -15.29 13.67 -8.27
C SER A 126 -15.71 12.19 -8.13
N PRO A 127 -16.54 11.84 -7.14
CA PRO A 127 -17.04 10.47 -7.01
C PRO A 127 -18.07 10.15 -8.10
N ASN A 128 -18.23 8.87 -8.43
CA ASN A 128 -19.31 8.37 -9.26
C ASN A 128 -20.67 8.56 -8.60
N ARG A 129 -20.75 8.42 -7.28
CA ARG A 129 -21.98 8.61 -6.49
C ARG A 129 -21.69 8.78 -4.99
N ALA A 130 -22.74 9.08 -4.23
CA ALA A 130 -22.73 8.95 -2.77
C ALA A 130 -22.62 7.48 -2.35
N PHE A 131 -21.91 7.25 -1.24
CA PHE A 131 -21.77 5.94 -0.63
C PHE A 131 -23.11 5.45 -0.10
N ASP A 132 -23.48 4.23 -0.48
CA ASP A 132 -24.73 3.58 -0.05
C ASP A 132 -24.35 2.27 0.65
N PRO A 133 -24.30 2.27 2.00
CA PRO A 133 -23.78 1.13 2.74
C PRO A 133 -24.63 -0.13 2.55
N ALA A 134 -25.91 0.00 2.19
CA ALA A 134 -26.80 -1.14 1.94
C ALA A 134 -26.50 -1.85 0.61
N LYS A 135 -25.82 -1.19 -0.33
CA LYS A 135 -25.45 -1.74 -1.64
C LYS A 135 -24.00 -2.22 -1.72
N SER A 136 -23.22 -2.08 -0.65
CA SER A 136 -21.83 -2.50 -0.61
C SER A 136 -21.74 -4.03 -0.44
N THR A 137 -21.81 -4.78 -1.54
CA THR A 137 -21.85 -6.26 -1.56
C THR A 137 -20.56 -6.90 -2.09
N GLY A 138 -19.73 -6.13 -2.80
CA GLY A 138 -18.47 -6.58 -3.37
C GLY A 138 -17.27 -6.39 -2.44
N THR A 139 -16.19 -5.83 -3.00
CA THR A 139 -14.99 -5.44 -2.24
C THR A 139 -15.08 -3.96 -1.89
N LEU A 140 -15.27 -3.64 -0.61
CA LEU A 140 -15.20 -2.26 -0.13
C LEU A 140 -13.74 -1.87 0.08
N VAL A 141 -13.30 -0.77 -0.53
CA VAL A 141 -11.95 -0.23 -0.37
C VAL A 141 -12.06 1.16 0.25
N ILE A 142 -11.67 1.29 1.52
CA ILE A 142 -11.66 2.58 2.22
C ILE A 142 -10.27 3.18 2.08
N VAL A 143 -10.20 4.37 1.48
CA VAL A 143 -8.97 5.14 1.33
C VAL A 143 -9.08 6.40 2.17
N ALA A 144 -8.27 6.47 3.21
CA ALA A 144 -8.15 7.64 4.07
C ALA A 144 -6.69 8.08 4.13
N GLY A 145 -6.44 9.28 4.61
CA GLY A 145 -5.08 9.79 4.79
C GLY A 145 -4.99 10.71 5.99
N TYR A 146 -4.38 11.88 5.79
CA TYR A 146 -4.18 12.85 6.86
C TYR A 146 -5.49 13.29 7.50
N ARG A 147 -5.47 13.57 8.80
CA ARG A 147 -6.62 14.07 9.56
C ARG A 147 -7.82 13.11 9.64
N VAL A 148 -7.63 11.81 9.36
CA VAL A 148 -8.70 10.81 9.42
C VAL A 148 -9.48 10.86 10.74
N ARG A 149 -8.78 11.00 11.87
CA ARG A 149 -9.41 11.06 13.21
C ARG A 149 -10.39 12.22 13.36
N GLN A 150 -10.15 13.33 12.66
CA GLN A 150 -11.02 14.52 12.69
C GLN A 150 -12.27 14.35 11.82
N GLN A 151 -12.25 13.38 10.90
CA GLN A 151 -13.33 13.12 9.95
C GLN A 151 -14.25 11.99 10.42
N ILE A 152 -13.89 11.28 11.49
CA ILE A 152 -14.71 10.21 12.04
C ILE A 152 -15.94 10.79 12.72
N THR A 153 -17.10 10.63 12.06
CA THR A 153 -18.41 11.04 12.54
C THR A 153 -19.27 9.83 12.88
N LYS A 154 -20.32 10.03 13.69
CA LYS A 154 -21.30 8.98 13.98
C LYS A 154 -21.95 8.41 12.71
N GLU A 155 -22.21 9.27 11.73
CA GLU A 155 -22.76 8.89 10.42
C GLU A 155 -21.81 7.95 9.68
N LEU A 156 -20.53 8.32 9.57
CA LEU A 156 -19.51 7.47 8.95
C LEU A 156 -19.42 6.11 9.66
N LEU A 157 -19.35 6.10 10.99
CA LEU A 157 -19.24 4.86 11.76
C LEU A 157 -20.46 3.93 11.58
N VAL A 158 -21.67 4.50 11.48
CA VAL A 158 -22.88 3.72 11.21
C VAL A 158 -22.86 3.16 9.79
N ALA A 159 -22.50 3.97 8.79
CA ALA A 159 -22.40 3.53 7.41
C ALA A 159 -21.37 2.40 7.24
N ILE A 160 -20.19 2.53 7.86
CA ILE A 160 -19.17 1.47 7.85
C ILE A 160 -19.68 0.20 8.53
N ARG A 161 -20.30 0.29 9.71
CA ARG A 161 -20.88 -0.89 10.38
C ARG A 161 -21.94 -1.59 9.55
N GLN A 162 -22.72 -0.85 8.76
CA GLN A 162 -23.72 -1.42 7.85
C GLN A 162 -23.05 -2.09 6.65
N ALA A 163 -22.14 -1.40 5.97
CA ALA A 163 -21.47 -1.91 4.78
C ALA A 163 -20.65 -3.18 5.05
N VAL A 164 -19.95 -3.24 6.19
CA VAL A 164 -19.14 -4.41 6.58
C VAL A 164 -19.97 -5.68 6.73
N ARG A 165 -21.28 -5.57 7.02
CA ARG A 165 -22.17 -6.74 7.14
C ARG A 165 -22.49 -7.40 5.81
N THR A 166 -22.45 -6.65 4.72
CA THR A 166 -22.83 -7.11 3.37
C THR A 166 -21.63 -7.24 2.44
N ALA A 167 -20.55 -6.51 2.71
CA ALA A 167 -19.35 -6.54 1.90
C ALA A 167 -18.67 -7.91 1.99
N ARG A 168 -18.25 -8.45 0.85
CA ARG A 168 -17.50 -9.71 0.78
C ARG A 168 -16.11 -9.57 1.42
N ARG A 169 -15.47 -8.41 1.22
CA ARG A 169 -14.15 -8.06 1.74
C ARG A 169 -14.07 -6.56 2.00
N VAL A 170 -13.23 -6.17 2.95
CA VAL A 170 -13.03 -4.77 3.33
C VAL A 170 -11.54 -4.48 3.38
N LEU A 171 -11.08 -3.60 2.49
CA LEU A 171 -9.72 -3.08 2.45
C LEU A 171 -9.68 -1.74 3.19
N ALA A 172 -8.76 -1.58 4.13
CA ALA A 172 -8.45 -0.32 4.78
C ALA A 172 -7.03 0.10 4.40
N LEU A 173 -6.93 1.11 3.54
CA LEU A 173 -5.66 1.58 3.01
C LEU A 173 -5.16 2.82 3.76
N ASP A 174 -3.84 2.85 3.97
CA ASP A 174 -3.11 3.94 4.63
C ASP A 174 -3.58 4.14 6.07
N THR A 175 -4.40 5.14 6.30
CA THR A 175 -4.84 5.57 7.63
C THR A 175 -6.27 5.07 7.94
N ALA A 176 -6.93 4.42 6.98
CA ALA A 176 -8.33 3.98 7.06
C ALA A 176 -8.62 2.91 8.12
N ALA A 177 -7.61 2.20 8.62
CA ALA A 177 -7.79 1.26 9.73
C ALA A 177 -8.33 1.96 11.00
N TRP A 178 -8.06 3.25 11.20
CA TRP A 178 -8.70 4.08 12.24
C TRP A 178 -10.23 4.02 12.16
N VAL A 179 -10.78 4.14 10.95
CA VAL A 179 -12.24 4.20 10.75
C VAL A 179 -12.88 2.86 11.11
N LEU A 180 -12.26 1.75 10.72
CA LEU A 180 -12.75 0.41 11.04
C LEU A 180 -12.64 0.10 12.54
N ALA A 181 -11.56 0.54 13.19
CA ALA A 181 -11.36 0.33 14.62
C ALA A 181 -12.34 1.17 15.46
N GLU A 182 -12.54 2.44 15.13
CA GLU A 182 -13.55 3.30 15.77
C GLU A 182 -14.99 2.79 15.53
N ALA A 183 -15.23 2.12 14.42
CA ALA A 183 -16.50 1.46 14.15
C ALA A 183 -16.72 0.20 15.01
N GLY A 184 -15.68 -0.27 15.72
CA GLY A 184 -15.68 -1.48 16.54
C GLY A 184 -15.64 -2.77 15.72
N VAL A 185 -15.45 -2.69 14.39
CA VAL A 185 -15.50 -3.87 13.52
C VAL A 185 -14.17 -4.62 13.44
N LEU A 186 -13.07 -4.00 13.90
CA LEU A 186 -11.77 -4.66 14.03
C LEU A 186 -11.53 -5.31 15.41
N ASP A 187 -12.46 -5.20 16.35
CA ASP A 187 -12.32 -5.84 17.67
C ASP A 187 -12.07 -7.36 17.50
N GLY A 188 -10.96 -7.86 18.06
CA GLY A 188 -10.54 -9.26 17.95
C GLY A 188 -9.81 -9.64 16.66
N HIS A 189 -9.60 -8.70 15.73
CA HIS A 189 -8.86 -8.93 14.50
C HIS A 189 -7.41 -8.43 14.59
N GLN A 190 -6.55 -9.00 13.74
CA GLN A 190 -5.22 -8.45 13.49
C GLN A 190 -5.31 -7.38 12.41
N ALA A 191 -4.65 -6.24 12.61
CA ALA A 191 -4.60 -5.16 11.63
C ALA A 191 -3.25 -4.45 11.63
N THR A 192 -2.97 -3.74 10.53
CA THR A 192 -1.88 -2.78 10.44
C THR A 192 -2.41 -1.44 9.93
N ILE A 193 -1.64 -0.38 10.10
CA ILE A 193 -1.98 1.00 9.70
C ILE A 193 -0.72 1.75 9.30
N HIS A 194 -0.80 2.93 8.71
CA HIS A 194 0.37 3.79 8.44
C HIS A 194 1.37 3.81 9.61
N TRP A 195 2.66 3.73 9.29
CA TRP A 195 3.71 3.51 10.30
C TRP A 195 3.76 4.60 11.38
N GLN A 196 3.48 5.86 11.02
CA GLN A 196 3.41 6.98 11.98
C GLN A 196 2.25 6.85 12.97
N GLU A 197 1.24 6.05 12.63
CA GLU A 197 0.01 5.87 13.41
C GLU A 197 0.06 4.60 14.26
N LEU A 198 1.03 3.70 14.05
CA LEU A 198 1.05 2.35 14.66
C LEU A 198 0.92 2.38 16.18
N ASP A 199 1.70 3.21 16.87
CA ASP A 199 1.71 3.24 18.33
C ASP A 199 0.43 3.86 18.88
N ALA A 200 0.00 4.99 18.32
CA ALA A 200 -1.24 5.63 18.73
C ALA A 200 -2.48 4.76 18.44
N PHE A 201 -2.45 3.99 17.35
CA PHE A 201 -3.50 3.02 17.01
C PHE A 201 -3.52 1.86 18.00
N ARG A 202 -2.35 1.33 18.37
CA ARG A 202 -2.22 0.27 19.40
C ARG A 202 -2.72 0.74 20.77
N GLU A 203 -2.38 1.96 21.17
CA GLU A 203 -2.84 2.54 22.43
C GLU A 203 -4.36 2.75 22.46
N SER A 204 -4.94 3.19 21.34
CA SER A 204 -6.36 3.56 21.29
C SER A 204 -7.29 2.36 21.13
N PHE A 205 -6.81 1.27 20.52
CA PHE A 205 -7.63 0.07 20.25
C PHE A 205 -6.98 -1.19 20.83
N PRO A 206 -7.00 -1.38 22.16
CA PRO A 206 -6.36 -2.53 22.82
C PRO A 206 -6.96 -3.89 22.44
N LYS A 207 -8.15 -3.91 21.83
CA LYS A 207 -8.80 -5.13 21.31
C LYS A 207 -8.36 -5.52 19.90
N VAL A 208 -7.60 -4.68 19.21
CA VAL A 208 -7.05 -4.96 17.88
C VAL A 208 -5.62 -5.44 18.05
N THR A 209 -5.28 -6.58 17.46
CA THR A 209 -3.88 -7.05 17.46
C THR A 209 -3.09 -6.28 16.41
N VAL A 210 -2.36 -5.25 16.83
CA VAL A 210 -1.63 -4.35 15.91
C VAL A 210 -0.31 -4.98 15.46
N SER A 211 -0.17 -5.17 14.15
CA SER A 211 1.02 -5.72 13.50
C SER A 211 1.81 -4.67 12.71
N SER A 212 3.13 -4.79 12.72
CA SER A 212 4.05 -4.00 11.90
C SER A 212 4.29 -4.57 10.49
N ALA A 213 3.57 -5.65 10.12
CA ALA A 213 3.62 -6.23 8.79
C ALA A 213 3.26 -5.22 7.68
N ARG A 214 3.74 -5.49 6.46
CA ARG A 214 3.51 -4.61 5.29
C ARG A 214 2.01 -4.45 5.00
N PHE A 215 1.30 -5.57 4.97
CA PHE A 215 -0.15 -5.65 5.01
C PHE A 215 -0.57 -6.83 5.90
N VAL A 216 -1.83 -6.83 6.34
CA VAL A 216 -2.41 -7.89 7.18
C VAL A 216 -3.76 -8.28 6.60
N GLN A 217 -4.01 -9.59 6.49
CA GLN A 217 -5.33 -10.15 6.25
C GLN A 217 -5.82 -10.85 7.52
N SER A 218 -6.99 -10.46 8.02
CA SER A 218 -7.64 -11.07 9.18
C SER A 218 -9.15 -11.17 8.94
N GLY A 219 -9.64 -12.37 8.63
CA GLY A 219 -11.03 -12.57 8.24
C GLY A 219 -11.39 -11.80 6.96
N PRO A 220 -12.45 -10.98 6.95
CA PRO A 220 -12.83 -10.17 5.78
C PRO A 220 -11.97 -8.91 5.62
N PHE A 221 -11.13 -8.59 6.60
CA PHE A 221 -10.36 -7.34 6.64
C PHE A 221 -8.97 -7.52 6.05
N LEU A 222 -8.61 -6.62 5.14
CA LEU A 222 -7.27 -6.46 4.61
C LEU A 222 -6.79 -5.04 4.90
N THR A 223 -5.64 -4.89 5.54
CA THR A 223 -5.15 -3.57 5.98
C THR A 223 -3.71 -3.35 5.55
N CYS A 224 -3.37 -2.13 5.11
CA CYS A 224 -2.00 -1.74 4.78
C CYS A 224 -1.79 -0.24 5.05
N GLY A 225 -0.53 0.19 5.20
CA GLY A 225 -0.19 1.50 5.76
C GLY A 225 0.52 2.46 4.81
N GLY A 226 0.57 2.21 3.51
CA GLY A 226 1.25 3.10 2.58
C GLY A 226 1.10 2.66 1.13
N ALA A 227 1.45 3.54 0.19
CA ALA A 227 1.18 3.30 -1.23
C ALA A 227 1.89 2.05 -1.77
N SER A 228 3.17 1.83 -1.42
CA SER A 228 3.88 0.62 -1.83
C SER A 228 3.16 -0.62 -1.30
N THR A 229 2.81 -0.65 -0.02
CA THR A 229 2.07 -1.78 0.59
C THR A 229 0.65 -1.95 0.03
N ALA A 230 0.03 -0.87 -0.44
CA ALA A 230 -1.27 -0.93 -1.13
C ALA A 230 -1.14 -1.57 -2.52
N LEU A 231 -0.05 -1.28 -3.24
CA LEU A 231 0.27 -1.95 -4.50
C LEU A 231 0.46 -3.46 -4.28
N GLU A 232 1.25 -3.87 -3.28
CA GLU A 232 1.48 -5.31 -3.00
C GLU A 232 0.18 -6.01 -2.61
N LEU A 233 -0.59 -5.38 -1.72
CA LEU A 233 -1.87 -5.92 -1.29
C LEU A 233 -2.82 -6.09 -2.48
N THR A 234 -2.82 -5.14 -3.40
CA THR A 234 -3.66 -5.19 -4.59
C THR A 234 -3.18 -6.25 -5.57
N LEU A 235 -1.87 -6.43 -5.75
CA LEU A 235 -1.31 -7.49 -6.59
C LEU A 235 -1.57 -8.88 -6.01
N ASP A 236 -1.45 -9.05 -4.69
CA ASP A 236 -1.83 -10.29 -3.99
C ASP A 236 -3.33 -10.59 -4.13
N LEU A 237 -4.16 -9.56 -4.04
CA LEU A 237 -5.59 -9.68 -4.28
C LEU A 237 -5.89 -10.03 -5.74
N ILE A 238 -5.20 -9.43 -6.71
CA ILE A 238 -5.33 -9.78 -8.13
C ILE A 238 -4.94 -11.23 -8.36
N GLN A 239 -3.84 -11.70 -7.75
CA GLN A 239 -3.41 -13.10 -7.84
C GLN A 239 -4.50 -14.03 -7.32
N THR A 240 -5.12 -13.68 -6.19
CA THR A 240 -6.17 -14.46 -5.56
C THR A 240 -7.47 -14.49 -6.39
N LEU A 241 -7.84 -13.38 -7.03
CA LEU A 241 -9.12 -13.23 -7.73
C LEU A 241 -9.08 -13.57 -9.21
N PHE A 242 -8.00 -13.21 -9.90
CA PHE A 242 -7.83 -13.30 -11.36
C PHE A 242 -6.70 -14.25 -11.76
N GLY A 243 -6.00 -14.83 -10.79
CA GLY A 243 -4.95 -15.81 -10.99
C GLY A 243 -3.54 -15.21 -11.14
N PRO A 244 -2.50 -16.05 -11.05
CA PRO A 244 -1.10 -15.61 -11.03
C PRO A 244 -0.65 -14.94 -12.32
N ALA A 245 -1.23 -15.29 -13.47
CA ALA A 245 -0.89 -14.66 -14.75
C ALA A 245 -1.30 -13.17 -14.78
N ALA A 246 -2.51 -12.85 -14.31
CA ALA A 246 -3.00 -11.48 -14.23
C ALA A 246 -2.17 -10.64 -13.24
N ALA A 247 -1.78 -11.23 -12.11
CA ALA A 247 -0.92 -10.55 -11.14
C ALA A 247 0.49 -10.29 -11.68
N PHE A 248 1.08 -11.27 -12.39
CA PHE A 248 2.37 -11.12 -13.04
C PHE A 248 2.35 -10.00 -14.09
N ASP A 249 1.34 -10.01 -14.95
CA ASP A 249 1.15 -8.99 -15.98
C ASP A 249 1.00 -7.58 -15.39
N ALA A 250 0.14 -7.44 -14.37
CA ALA A 250 -0.04 -6.19 -13.66
C ALA A 250 1.27 -5.74 -12.97
N SER A 251 2.02 -6.65 -12.35
CA SER A 251 3.28 -6.31 -11.67
C SER A 251 4.36 -5.78 -12.62
N ASN A 252 4.41 -6.29 -13.86
CA ASN A 252 5.36 -5.82 -14.87
C ASN A 252 5.11 -4.36 -15.28
N MET A 253 3.84 -3.91 -15.28
CA MET A 253 3.51 -2.51 -15.59
C MET A 253 4.13 -1.54 -14.57
N PHE A 254 4.25 -1.96 -13.32
CA PHE A 254 4.77 -1.12 -12.22
C PHE A 254 6.24 -1.39 -11.90
N ILE A 255 6.94 -2.23 -12.68
CA ILE A 255 8.31 -2.70 -12.41
C ILE A 255 8.40 -3.21 -10.95
N TYR A 256 7.39 -3.97 -10.54
CA TYR A 256 7.27 -4.49 -9.19
C TYR A 256 7.92 -5.86 -9.09
N ASP A 257 8.96 -5.98 -8.26
CA ASP A 257 9.60 -7.25 -7.92
C ASP A 257 9.18 -7.68 -6.51
N PRO A 258 8.30 -8.70 -6.37
CA PRO A 258 7.83 -9.18 -5.08
C PRO A 258 8.95 -9.71 -4.18
N ALA A 259 10.00 -10.32 -4.76
CA ALA A 259 11.10 -10.89 -3.99
C ALA A 259 11.89 -9.76 -3.31
N ARG A 260 12.21 -8.72 -4.07
CA ARG A 260 12.90 -7.52 -3.57
C ARG A 260 12.09 -6.76 -2.52
N GLN A 261 10.77 -6.73 -2.62
CA GLN A 261 9.91 -6.00 -1.66
C GLN A 261 9.60 -6.78 -0.39
N SER A 262 9.54 -8.11 -0.45
CA SER A 262 9.37 -8.96 0.75
C SER A 262 10.55 -8.84 1.72
N GLU A 263 11.74 -8.50 1.20
CA GLU A 263 12.95 -8.22 1.97
C GLU A 263 12.92 -6.82 2.63
N LEU A 264 12.11 -5.89 2.12
CA LEU A 264 11.96 -4.52 2.62
C LEU A 264 10.86 -4.46 3.70
N LYS A 265 11.17 -4.39 5.00
CA LYS A 265 10.18 -4.11 6.08
C LYS A 265 10.01 -2.58 6.29
N ARG A 266 9.08 -2.14 7.14
CA ARG A 266 8.63 -0.72 7.25
C ARG A 266 9.59 0.23 7.99
N GLY A 267 9.49 1.53 7.68
CA GLY A 267 9.72 2.67 8.58
C GLY A 267 11.16 3.13 8.79
N SER A 268 12.11 2.20 8.83
CA SER A 268 13.55 2.43 8.97
C SER A 268 14.33 1.82 7.81
N GLN A 269 13.77 0.77 7.18
CA GLN A 269 14.38 0.02 6.10
C GLN A 269 14.13 0.64 4.70
N GLN A 270 13.51 1.81 4.57
CA GLN A 270 13.64 2.55 3.29
C GLN A 270 15.07 3.03 3.05
N LEU A 271 15.89 3.04 4.10
CA LEU A 271 17.32 3.17 3.99
C LEU A 271 18.01 1.81 3.73
N GLN A 272 17.31 0.66 3.68
CA GLN A 272 17.94 -0.67 3.50
C GLN A 272 18.46 -0.87 2.10
N ASP A 273 17.70 -0.41 1.12
CA ASP A 273 18.10 -0.49 -0.27
C ASP A 273 19.14 0.58 -0.67
N ARG A 274 19.50 1.47 0.27
CA ARG A 274 20.50 2.53 0.07
C ARG A 274 21.56 2.60 1.16
N GLY A 275 21.54 1.66 2.10
CA GLY A 275 22.26 1.82 3.34
C GLY A 275 22.62 0.54 4.06
N SER A 276 23.73 0.58 4.77
CA SER A 276 24.30 -0.59 5.44
C SER A 276 23.34 -1.12 6.52
N PRO A 277 23.19 -2.45 6.71
CA PRO A 277 22.33 -3.07 7.74
C PRO A 277 22.35 -2.36 9.11
N LYS A 278 23.52 -1.86 9.50
CA LYS A 278 23.76 -1.15 10.75
C LYS A 278 23.18 0.28 10.80
N LEU A 279 23.10 1.00 9.69
CA LEU A 279 22.39 2.29 9.67
C LEU A 279 20.91 2.09 10.04
N LEU A 280 20.34 0.95 9.68
CA LEU A 280 18.90 0.72 9.71
C LEU A 280 18.44 0.26 11.06
N ASP A 281 19.28 -0.56 11.68
CA ASP A 281 19.22 -0.81 13.11
C ASP A 281 19.25 0.53 13.87
N ALA A 282 20.13 1.47 13.49
CA ALA A 282 20.19 2.78 14.16
C ALA A 282 18.93 3.62 13.94
N LEU A 283 18.36 3.59 12.73
CA LEU A 283 17.12 4.30 12.41
C LEU A 283 15.91 3.72 13.13
N ASN A 284 15.85 2.39 13.29
CA ASN A 284 14.85 1.72 14.13
C ASN A 284 14.95 2.18 15.57
N VAL A 285 16.16 2.13 16.15
CA VAL A 285 16.38 2.53 17.53
C VAL A 285 16.01 4.01 17.72
N ILE A 286 16.32 4.88 16.76
CA ILE A 286 15.87 6.29 16.78
C ILE A 286 14.34 6.40 16.83
N ALA A 287 13.65 5.66 15.98
CA ALA A 287 12.18 5.67 15.91
C ALA A 287 11.52 5.15 17.19
N GLU A 288 12.13 4.15 17.84
CA GLU A 288 11.66 3.58 19.10
C GLU A 288 11.93 4.47 20.33
N ASN A 289 12.87 5.42 20.24
CA ASN A 289 13.36 6.22 21.37
C ASN A 289 13.12 7.73 21.18
N VAL A 290 12.02 8.11 20.52
CA VAL A 290 11.71 9.52 20.21
C VAL A 290 11.43 10.36 21.46
N GLU A 291 10.71 9.78 22.43
CA GLU A 291 10.34 10.45 23.68
C GLU A 291 11.52 10.55 24.64
N THR A 292 12.35 9.51 24.72
CA THR A 292 13.58 9.47 25.54
C THR A 292 14.81 9.26 24.64
N PRO A 293 15.29 10.32 23.97
CA PRO A 293 16.32 10.20 22.94
C PRO A 293 17.66 9.79 23.52
N LEU A 294 18.21 8.71 22.98
CA LEU A 294 19.57 8.25 23.25
C LEU A 294 20.61 9.27 22.76
N THR A 295 21.71 9.36 23.49
CA THR A 295 22.93 10.03 23.01
C THR A 295 23.51 9.30 21.79
N THR A 296 24.38 9.98 21.03
CA THR A 296 25.07 9.33 19.89
C THR A 296 25.89 8.14 20.32
N PHE A 297 26.48 8.21 21.50
CA PHE A 297 27.22 7.12 22.14
C PHE A 297 26.32 5.91 22.43
N GLU A 298 25.22 6.10 23.16
CA GLU A 298 24.27 5.03 23.49
C GLU A 298 23.64 4.40 22.24
N LEU A 299 23.32 5.23 21.24
CA LEU A 299 22.82 4.76 19.95
C LEU A 299 23.86 3.88 19.24
N ALA A 300 25.13 4.27 19.25
CA ALA A 300 26.22 3.50 18.65
C ALA A 300 26.42 2.16 19.36
N GLU A 301 26.40 2.14 20.70
CA GLU A 301 26.46 0.91 21.49
C GLU A 301 25.30 -0.03 21.16
N ARG A 302 24.07 0.51 21.09
CA ARG A 302 22.86 -0.29 20.82
C ARG A 302 22.91 -1.02 19.48
N VAL A 303 23.59 -0.46 18.49
CA VAL A 303 23.74 -1.08 17.16
C VAL A 303 25.11 -1.76 16.94
N SER A 304 25.92 -1.86 18.00
CA SER A 304 27.26 -2.43 17.97
C SER A 304 28.20 -1.74 16.97
N LEU A 305 28.20 -0.41 16.96
CA LEU A 305 29.12 0.43 16.19
C LEU A 305 29.89 1.38 17.13
N SER A 306 31.03 1.87 16.67
CA SER A 306 31.64 3.07 17.27
C SER A 306 30.92 4.33 16.80
N GLU A 307 30.95 5.42 17.58
CA GLU A 307 30.36 6.71 17.19
C GLU A 307 30.90 7.21 15.83
N ARG A 308 32.19 6.96 15.56
CA ARG A 308 32.81 7.32 14.27
C ARG A 308 32.23 6.52 13.11
N SER A 309 32.02 5.22 13.28
CA SER A 309 31.41 4.37 12.24
C SER A 309 29.95 4.73 12.03
N LEU A 310 29.21 5.01 13.10
CA LEU A 310 27.83 5.46 13.03
C LEU A 310 27.72 6.81 12.30
N SER A 311 28.51 7.80 12.69
CA SER A 311 28.51 9.11 12.04
C SER A 311 28.93 9.03 10.58
N ARG A 312 29.84 8.12 10.22
CA ARG A 312 30.24 7.88 8.82
C ARG A 312 29.08 7.27 8.02
N ALA A 313 28.39 6.26 8.55
CA ALA A 313 27.24 5.67 7.88
C ALA A 313 26.13 6.70 7.59
N PHE A 314 25.81 7.56 8.56
CA PHE A 314 24.86 8.66 8.34
C PHE A 314 25.38 9.69 7.31
N ALA A 315 26.67 10.03 7.33
CA ALA A 315 27.23 10.98 6.37
C ALA A 315 27.22 10.41 4.94
N ASP A 316 27.68 9.18 4.76
CA ASP A 316 27.84 8.53 3.46
C ASP A 316 26.48 8.21 2.81
N GLU A 317 25.50 7.78 3.60
CA GLU A 317 24.23 7.25 3.09
C GLU A 317 23.07 8.28 3.16
N LEU A 318 23.13 9.23 4.10
CA LEU A 318 22.09 10.24 4.34
C LEU A 318 22.56 11.69 4.12
N GLY A 319 23.85 11.91 3.86
CA GLY A 319 24.39 13.26 3.64
C GLY A 319 24.33 14.16 4.87
N MET A 320 24.21 13.59 6.08
CA MET A 320 24.11 14.37 7.32
C MET A 320 24.68 13.62 8.53
N THR A 321 24.92 14.32 9.64
CA THR A 321 25.39 13.67 10.87
C THR A 321 24.25 12.96 11.60
N THR A 322 24.58 11.93 12.39
CA THR A 322 23.62 11.19 13.22
C THR A 322 22.78 12.11 14.12
N GLY A 323 23.43 13.05 14.82
CA GLY A 323 22.73 14.00 15.70
C GLY A 323 21.79 14.94 14.95
N LYS A 324 22.16 15.38 13.74
CA LYS A 324 21.28 16.21 12.89
C LYS A 324 20.06 15.41 12.45
N TYR A 325 20.24 14.17 12.00
CA TYR A 325 19.14 13.30 11.61
C TYR A 325 18.17 13.04 12.77
N TYR A 326 18.70 12.66 13.94
CA TYR A 326 17.87 12.36 15.12
C TYR A 326 17.03 13.58 15.53
N LYS A 327 17.63 14.77 15.53
CA LYS A 327 16.90 16.02 15.79
C LYS A 327 15.81 16.27 14.75
N LEU A 328 16.10 16.09 13.47
CA LEU A 328 15.12 16.28 12.39
C LEU A 328 13.96 15.29 12.51
N TYR A 329 14.23 14.02 12.82
CA TYR A 329 13.21 13.00 13.05
C TYR A 329 12.24 13.42 14.17
N ARG A 330 12.78 13.86 15.31
CA ARG A 330 11.97 14.34 16.46
C ARG A 330 11.15 15.58 16.10
N LEU A 331 11.70 16.49 15.31
CA LEU A 331 10.99 17.68 14.83
C LEU A 331 9.86 17.33 13.84
N GLN A 332 10.07 16.34 12.96
CA GLN A 332 9.04 15.83 12.06
C GLN A 332 7.92 15.13 12.85
N HIS A 333 8.26 14.34 13.87
CA HIS A 333 7.27 13.74 14.77
C HIS A 333 6.44 14.81 15.50
N ALA A 334 7.09 15.87 16.00
CA ALA A 334 6.38 17.00 16.62
C ALA A 334 5.42 17.70 15.66
N ARG A 335 5.80 17.86 14.38
CA ARG A 335 4.93 18.44 13.35
C ARG A 335 3.69 17.58 13.13
N TYR A 336 3.88 16.27 13.01
CA TYR A 336 2.78 15.31 12.85
C TYR A 336 1.83 15.36 14.06
N LEU A 337 2.34 15.33 15.29
CA LEU A 337 1.49 15.45 16.49
C LEU A 337 0.73 16.79 16.53
N ALA A 338 1.33 17.88 16.08
CA ALA A 338 0.66 19.17 16.01
C ALA A 338 -0.48 19.20 14.98
N GLN A 339 -0.37 18.45 13.88
CA GLN A 339 -1.37 18.38 12.82
C GLN A 339 -2.52 17.43 13.17
N GLU A 340 -2.21 16.30 13.80
CA GLU A 340 -3.15 15.19 13.98
C GLU A 340 -3.82 15.17 15.37
N THR A 341 -3.24 15.85 16.36
CA THR A 341 -3.74 15.82 17.76
C THR A 341 -4.13 17.21 18.29
N ARG A 342 -4.78 17.23 19.46
CA ARG A 342 -5.07 18.46 20.22
C ARG A 342 -4.12 18.70 21.40
N LEU A 343 -3.00 17.97 21.45
CA LEU A 343 -2.02 18.06 22.53
C LEU A 343 -1.45 19.49 22.63
N SER A 344 -1.17 19.96 23.85
CA SER A 344 -0.51 21.25 24.11
C SER A 344 0.94 21.24 23.59
N VAL A 345 1.55 22.42 23.39
CA VAL A 345 2.93 22.48 22.82
C VAL A 345 3.92 21.87 23.81
N GLU A 346 3.62 21.99 25.09
CA GLU A 346 4.36 21.36 26.18
C GLU A 346 4.25 19.83 26.15
N GLN A 347 3.04 19.28 25.96
CA GLN A 347 2.85 17.84 25.80
C GLN A 347 3.58 17.29 24.57
N ILE A 348 3.53 18.01 23.44
CA ILE A 348 4.25 17.63 22.21
C ILE A 348 5.76 17.68 22.44
N ALA A 349 6.26 18.69 23.16
CA ALA A 349 7.68 18.79 23.50
C ALA A 349 8.16 17.56 24.27
N LEU A 350 7.44 17.18 25.33
CA LEU A 350 7.80 16.02 26.14
C LEU A 350 7.80 14.72 25.32
N ARG A 351 6.74 14.47 24.54
CA ARG A 351 6.62 13.26 23.68
C ARG A 351 7.65 13.20 22.54
N CYS A 352 8.29 14.32 22.23
CA CYS A 352 9.37 14.40 21.25
C CYS A 352 10.76 14.55 21.91
N GLY A 353 10.85 14.30 23.22
CA GLY A 353 12.09 14.32 24.00
C GLY A 353 12.73 15.70 24.19
N PHE A 354 11.96 16.79 24.00
CA PHE A 354 12.42 18.14 24.28
C PHE A 354 12.15 18.49 25.74
N SER A 355 13.10 19.17 26.38
CA SER A 355 12.99 19.55 27.79
C SER A 355 11.84 20.51 28.10
N CYS A 356 11.43 21.33 27.14
CA CYS A 356 10.30 22.25 27.29
C CYS A 356 9.77 22.74 25.93
N ALA A 357 8.57 23.35 25.96
CA ALA A 357 7.94 23.98 24.80
C ALA A 357 8.85 25.02 24.11
N SER A 358 9.59 25.81 24.88
CA SER A 358 10.51 26.82 24.34
C SER A 358 11.67 26.21 23.56
N ALA A 359 12.20 25.06 24.01
CA ALA A 359 13.29 24.35 23.33
C ALA A 359 12.82 23.73 22.01
N LEU A 360 11.62 23.13 22.00
CA LEU A 360 10.95 22.65 20.80
C LEU A 360 10.69 23.82 19.84
N GLY A 361 10.03 24.88 20.29
CA GLY A 361 9.65 26.02 19.45
C GLY A 361 10.85 26.66 18.73
N ARG A 362 11.95 26.93 19.44
CA ARG A 362 13.18 27.46 18.82
C ARG A 362 13.83 26.51 17.82
N SER A 363 13.78 25.20 18.07
CA SER A 363 14.34 24.21 17.16
C SER A 363 13.45 24.04 15.92
N PHE A 364 12.13 24.07 16.11
CA PHE A 364 11.12 23.92 15.08
C PHE A 364 11.11 25.09 14.11
N THR A 365 11.07 26.34 14.62
CA THR A 365 11.11 27.54 13.75
C THR A 365 12.40 27.62 12.96
N ARG A 366 13.53 27.19 13.54
CA ARG A 366 14.82 27.18 12.85
C ARG A 366 14.85 26.20 11.69
N GLU A 367 14.20 25.04 11.84
CA GLU A 367 14.19 23.99 10.82
C GLU A 367 13.12 24.21 9.74
N PHE A 368 11.92 24.67 10.13
CA PHE A 368 10.75 24.76 9.24
C PHE A 368 10.33 26.19 8.88
N GLY A 369 11.02 27.21 9.39
CA GLY A 369 10.76 28.63 9.11
C GLY A 369 9.49 29.20 9.74
N ARG A 370 8.66 28.38 10.40
CA ARG A 370 7.38 28.76 11.02
C ARG A 370 7.25 28.14 12.41
N PRO A 371 6.56 28.79 13.36
CA PRO A 371 6.34 28.23 14.69
C PRO A 371 5.41 27.00 14.62
N ILE A 372 5.60 26.05 15.53
CA ILE A 372 4.80 24.81 15.61
C ILE A 372 3.29 25.09 15.77
N SER A 373 2.92 26.21 16.40
CA SER A 373 1.52 26.64 16.56
C SER A 373 0.82 26.88 15.21
N ALA A 374 1.56 27.24 14.16
CA ALA A 374 1.02 27.49 12.83
C ALA A 374 0.58 26.21 12.08
N PHE A 375 0.98 25.02 12.58
CA PHE A 375 0.64 23.73 12.00
C PHE A 375 -0.52 23.04 12.70
N ARG A 376 -1.14 23.70 13.68
CA ARG A 376 -2.31 23.15 14.37
C ARG A 376 -3.59 23.33 13.56
N PRO A 377 -4.53 22.37 13.66
CA PRO A 377 -5.87 22.58 13.12
C PRO A 377 -6.54 23.80 13.80
N PRO A 378 -7.29 24.62 13.04
CA PRO A 378 -7.92 25.82 13.56
C PRO A 378 -8.87 25.49 14.71
N ASN A 379 -8.74 26.22 15.82
CA ASN A 379 -9.58 26.05 16.99
C ASN A 379 -10.98 26.59 16.69
N ARG A 380 -11.95 25.72 16.39
CA ARG A 380 -13.34 26.13 16.10
C ARG A 380 -14.12 26.64 17.32
N ASN A 381 -13.51 26.70 18.51
CA ASN A 381 -14.14 27.13 19.76
C ASN A 381 -13.42 28.34 20.40
N GLY A 382 -13.33 29.46 19.67
CA GLY A 382 -13.00 30.79 20.21
C GLY A 382 -13.98 31.82 19.61
N PRO A 383 -14.33 32.91 20.31
CA PRO A 383 -15.45 33.76 19.93
C PRO A 383 -15.22 34.35 18.53
N SER A 384 -16.31 34.47 17.79
CA SER A 384 -16.37 35.19 16.52
C SER A 384 -15.96 36.64 16.73
N ASP A 385 -14.68 36.95 16.55
CA ASP A 385 -14.26 38.33 16.37
C ASP A 385 -14.76 38.77 15.00
N GLY A 386 -15.88 39.47 15.05
CA GLY A 386 -16.40 40.26 13.95
C GLY A 386 -15.40 41.34 13.61
N THR A 387 -14.69 41.15 12.51
CA THR A 387 -14.08 42.28 11.80
C THR A 387 -14.97 42.58 10.61
N ALA A 388 -15.73 43.67 10.76
CA ALA A 388 -16.44 44.34 9.70
C ALA A 388 -15.48 44.62 8.53
N CYS A 389 -15.87 44.22 7.33
CA CYS A 389 -15.37 44.85 6.12
C CYS A 389 -15.81 46.31 6.14
N SER A 390 -14.85 47.23 6.17
CA SER A 390 -15.07 48.63 5.84
C SER A 390 -14.25 48.98 4.60
N VAL A 391 -15.01 49.37 3.57
CA VAL A 391 -14.71 50.07 2.31
C VAL A 391 -14.01 49.29 1.20
#